data_AF-A0A3B5B0S2-F1
#
_entry.id   AF-A0A3B5B0S2-F1
#
_cell.length_a   1.000
_cell.length_b   1.000
_cell.length_c   1.000
_cell.angle_alpha   90.00
_cell.angle_beta   90.00
_cell.angle_gamma   90.00
#
_symmetry.space_group_name_H-M   'P 1'
#
loop_
_entity.id
_entity.type
_entity.pdbx_description
1 polymer ?
#
loop_
_entity_poly.entity_id
_entity_poly.type
_entity_poly.pdbx_seq_one_letter_code
_entity_poly.pdbx_strand_id
1 'polypeptide(L)'
;MQCEEGTEWLLELLTDVQLQQYFLRIRDELNVTRLSHFDYVKNEDLEKIGMGRPGQRRLWEAVKRRRALYKRKSWMSKGHKIPFPW
;
A
#
# COMPACT_ATOMS: atom_id res chain seq x y z
N MET A 1 -9.88 5.85 20.94
CA MET A 1 -8.47 6.03 20.58
C MET A 1 -8.39 5.75 19.08
N GLN A 2 -8.44 6.79 18.24
CA GLN A 2 -8.53 6.68 16.76
C GLN A 2 -7.15 6.78 16.10
N CYS A 3 -6.14 6.32 16.82
CA CYS A 3 -4.77 6.31 16.36
C CYS A 3 -4.55 5.09 15.44
N GLU A 4 -3.91 5.32 14.30
CA GLU A 4 -2.97 4.37 13.67
C GLU A 4 -3.45 3.31 12.67
N GLU A 5 -4.75 3.00 12.53
CA GLU A 5 -5.16 1.97 11.54
C GLU A 5 -4.91 2.37 10.07
N GLY A 6 -4.84 3.67 9.76
CA GLY A 6 -4.67 4.18 8.40
C GLY A 6 -3.25 4.08 7.83
N THR A 7 -2.22 3.89 8.66
CA THR A 7 -0.81 3.94 8.19
C THR A 7 -0.01 2.69 8.52
N GLU A 8 -0.53 1.79 9.34
CA GLU A 8 0.14 0.54 9.69
C GLU A 8 0.44 -0.33 8.45
N TRP A 9 -0.50 -0.39 7.50
CA TRP A 9 -0.31 -1.09 6.23
C TRP A 9 0.81 -0.48 5.37
N LEU A 10 1.03 0.83 5.48
CA LEU A 10 2.08 1.55 4.76
C LEU A 10 3.44 1.25 5.38
N LEU A 11 3.51 1.23 6.72
CA LEU A 11 4.73 0.86 7.44
C LEU A 11 5.16 -0.55 7.07
N GLU A 12 4.27 -1.55 7.18
CA GLU A 12 4.55 -2.94 6.78
C GLU A 12 5.02 -3.03 5.32
N LEU A 13 4.35 -2.31 4.41
CA LEU A 13 4.69 -2.31 2.98
C LEU A 13 6.11 -1.78 2.76
N LEU A 14 6.47 -0.70 3.46
CA LEU A 14 7.80 -0.11 3.40
C LEU A 14 8.85 -1.01 4.07
N THR A 15 8.49 -1.74 5.13
CA THR A 15 9.35 -2.74 5.78
C THR A 15 9.76 -3.83 4.82
N ASP A 16 8.83 -4.36 4.02
CA ASP A 16 9.07 -5.43 3.03
C ASP A 16 10.14 -5.04 2.00
N VAL A 17 10.23 -3.75 1.67
CA VAL A 17 11.21 -3.20 0.71
C VAL A 17 12.34 -2.40 1.35
N GLN A 18 12.47 -2.47 2.67
CA GLN A 18 13.48 -1.76 3.46
C GLN A 18 13.46 -0.23 3.25
N LEU A 19 12.29 0.34 2.95
CA LEU A 19 12.06 1.78 2.81
C LEU A 19 11.36 2.37 4.05
N GLN A 20 11.38 1.69 5.20
CA GLN A 20 10.80 2.21 6.45
C GLN A 20 11.30 3.61 6.83
N GLN A 21 12.54 3.95 6.49
CA GLN A 21 13.09 5.29 6.70
C GLN A 21 12.31 6.40 5.95
N TYR A 22 11.64 6.05 4.85
CA TYR A 22 10.78 6.95 4.09
C TYR A 22 9.34 6.96 4.61
N PHE A 23 8.96 6.15 5.61
CA PHE A 23 7.61 6.15 6.18
C PHE A 23 7.20 7.52 6.69
N LEU A 24 8.08 8.17 7.47
CA LEU A 24 7.87 9.53 7.95
C LEU A 24 7.71 10.49 6.77
N ARG A 25 8.58 10.41 5.77
CA ARG A 25 8.51 11.27 4.57
C ARG A 25 7.21 11.09 3.80
N ILE A 26 6.77 9.86 3.56
CA ILE A 26 5.53 9.57 2.83
C ILE A 26 4.28 9.98 3.62
N ARG A 27 4.32 9.85 4.95
CA ARG A 27 3.24 10.30 5.82
C ARG A 27 3.18 11.83 5.96
N ASP A 28 4.34 12.49 6.04
CA ASP A 28 4.44 13.92 6.31
C ASP A 28 4.31 14.75 5.03
N GLU A 29 5.04 14.36 3.97
CA GLU A 29 5.05 15.07 2.68
C GLU A 29 3.91 14.64 1.75
N LEU A 30 3.65 13.34 1.62
CA LEU A 30 2.60 12.83 0.71
C LEU A 30 1.26 12.56 1.42
N ASN A 31 1.20 12.69 2.75
CA ASN A 31 0.02 12.42 3.57
C ASN A 31 -0.74 11.13 3.20
N VAL A 32 0.00 10.07 2.87
CA VAL A 32 -0.60 8.80 2.44
C VAL A 32 -1.21 8.09 3.65
N THR A 33 -2.54 8.12 3.73
CA THR A 33 -3.34 7.45 4.76
C THR A 33 -4.20 6.32 4.20
N ARG A 34 -4.29 6.20 2.87
CA ARG A 34 -5.04 5.15 2.16
C ARG A 34 -4.37 4.80 0.84
N LEU A 35 -4.65 3.60 0.33
CA LEU A 35 -4.20 3.16 -1.00
C LEU A 35 -4.67 4.08 -2.15
N SER A 36 -5.78 4.81 -1.97
CA SER A 36 -6.25 5.77 -2.98
C SER A 36 -5.30 6.96 -3.14
N HIS A 37 -4.54 7.33 -2.10
CA HIS A 37 -3.57 8.42 -2.24
C HIS A 37 -2.44 8.03 -3.20
N PHE A 38 -2.05 6.75 -3.23
CA PHE A 38 -1.06 6.24 -4.20
C PHE A 38 -1.48 6.41 -5.67
N ASP A 39 -2.76 6.62 -5.97
CA ASP A 39 -3.20 6.94 -7.34
C ASP A 39 -2.81 8.36 -7.75
N TYR A 40 -2.69 9.27 -6.78
CA TYR A 40 -2.28 10.66 -6.96
C TYR A 40 -0.77 10.88 -6.79
N VAL A 41 -0.07 9.96 -6.10
CA VAL A 41 1.39 10.00 -5.94
C VAL A 41 2.07 9.79 -7.30
N LYS A 42 2.82 10.80 -7.75
CA LYS A 42 3.63 10.71 -8.98
C LYS A 42 5.11 10.53 -8.66
N ASN A 43 5.90 10.24 -9.69
CA ASN A 43 7.35 10.15 -9.57
C ASN A 43 7.95 11.46 -9.02
N GLU A 44 7.35 12.61 -9.34
CA GLU A 44 7.77 13.92 -8.82
C GLU A 44 7.65 14.02 -7.30
N ASP A 45 6.56 13.53 -6.71
CA ASP A 45 6.40 13.52 -5.25
C ASP A 45 7.39 12.56 -4.57
N LEU A 46 7.67 11.43 -5.22
CA LEU A 46 8.70 10.50 -4.76
C LEU A 46 10.11 11.10 -4.87
N GLU A 47 10.39 11.91 -5.89
CA GLU A 47 11.66 12.63 -6.01
C GLU A 47 11.78 13.73 -4.94
N LYS A 48 10.69 14.44 -4.63
CA LYS A 48 10.64 15.46 -3.56
C LYS A 48 11.03 14.91 -2.20
N ILE A 49 10.55 13.72 -1.84
CA ILE A 49 10.94 13.07 -0.58
C ILE A 49 12.38 12.55 -0.56
N GLY A 50 13.11 12.65 -1.68
CA GLY A 50 14.47 12.14 -1.86
C GLY A 50 14.51 10.65 -2.20
N MET A 51 13.44 10.12 -2.80
CA MET A 51 13.39 8.74 -3.25
C MET A 51 13.83 8.66 -4.71
N GLY A 52 15.07 8.20 -4.93
CA GLY A 52 15.60 7.99 -6.27
C GLY A 52 14.92 6.83 -7.00
N ARG A 53 15.21 6.68 -8.30
CA ARG A 53 14.72 5.59 -9.15
C ARG A 53 14.78 4.16 -8.53
N PRO A 54 15.84 3.75 -7.81
CA PRO A 54 15.85 2.44 -7.15
C PRO A 54 14.84 2.33 -6.00
N GLY A 55 14.61 3.41 -5.24
CA GLY A 55 13.60 3.45 -4.18
C GLY A 55 12.18 3.45 -4.74
N GLN A 56 11.95 4.19 -5.83
CA GLN A 56 10.65 4.24 -6.50
C GLN A 56 10.23 2.86 -7.04
N ARG A 57 11.14 2.15 -7.72
CA ARG A 57 10.84 0.78 -8.21
C ARG A 57 10.43 -0.14 -7.07
N ARG A 58 11.21 -0.15 -5.99
CA ARG A 58 10.93 -0.96 -4.79
C ARG A 58 9.56 -0.65 -4.21
N LEU A 59 9.25 0.63 -4.00
CA LEU A 59 7.94 1.06 -3.49
C LEU A 59 6.80 0.57 -4.40
N TRP A 60 6.92 0.80 -5.71
CA TRP A 60 5.90 0.39 -6.68
C TRP A 60 5.71 -1.13 -6.74
N GLU A 61 6.77 -1.93 -6.63
CA GLU A 61 6.66 -3.38 -6.55
C GLU A 61 5.87 -3.84 -5.32
N ALA A 62 6.15 -3.25 -4.16
CA ALA A 62 5.43 -3.56 -2.93
C ALA A 62 3.96 -3.13 -3.00
N VAL A 63 3.69 -1.94 -3.52
CA VAL A 63 2.32 -1.44 -3.77
C VAL A 63 1.57 -2.35 -4.73
N LYS A 64 2.21 -2.81 -5.80
CA LYS A 64 1.59 -3.73 -6.79
C LYS A 64 1.27 -5.09 -6.17
N ARG A 65 2.20 -5.65 -5.38
CA ARG A 65 2.01 -6.91 -4.65
C ARG A 65 0.87 -6.79 -3.62
N ARG A 66 0.80 -5.68 -2.88
CA ARG A 66 -0.27 -5.44 -1.90
C ARG A 66 -1.62 -5.14 -2.54
N ARG A 67 -1.67 -4.40 -3.65
CA ARG A 67 -2.89 -4.24 -4.47
C ARG A 67 -3.44 -5.59 -4.96
N ALA A 68 -2.57 -6.50 -5.39
CA ALA A 68 -2.99 -7.84 -5.82
C ALA A 68 -3.64 -8.65 -4.69
N LEU A 69 -3.11 -8.55 -3.46
CA LEU A 69 -3.71 -9.18 -2.27
C LEU A 69 -5.09 -8.58 -1.93
N TYR A 70 -5.24 -7.25 -2.01
CA TYR A 70 -6.50 -6.57 -1.72
C TYR A 70 -7.59 -6.90 -2.76
N LYS A 71 -7.22 -6.95 -4.05
CA LYS A 71 -8.13 -7.33 -5.15
C LYS A 71 -8.61 -8.78 -5.01
N ARG A 72 -7.76 -9.69 -4.51
CA ARG A 72 -8.09 -11.10 -4.30
C ARG A 72 -9.15 -11.31 -3.19
N LYS A 73 -9.14 -10.48 -2.13
CA LYS A 73 -10.19 -10.52 -1.09
C LYS A 73 -11.56 -10.07 -1.62
N SER A 74 -11.60 -9.12 -2.55
CA SER A 74 -12.87 -8.59 -3.09
C SER A 74 -13.65 -9.59 -3.95
N TRP A 75 -13.01 -10.62 -4.54
CA TRP A 75 -13.71 -11.65 -5.32
C TRP A 75 -14.22 -12.83 -4.47
N MET A 76 -13.65 -13.07 -3.28
CA MET A 76 -14.02 -14.22 -2.44
C MET A 76 -15.33 -14.02 -1.65
N SER A 77 -15.94 -12.84 -1.66
CA SER A 77 -17.25 -12.59 -1.01
C SER A 77 -18.46 -12.95 -1.88
N LYS A 78 -18.28 -13.55 -3.06
CA LYS A 78 -19.36 -14.16 -3.85
C LYS A 78 -18.98 -15.57 -4.28
N GLY A 79 -19.03 -16.49 -3.32
CA GLY A 79 -18.73 -17.90 -3.57
C GLY A 79 -19.34 -18.86 -2.55
N HIS A 80 -20.41 -18.47 -1.84
CA HIS A 80 -21.22 -19.43 -1.10
C HIS A 80 -22.20 -20.09 -2.07
N LYS A 81 -21.73 -21.10 -2.81
CA LYS A 81 -22.61 -22.16 -3.32
C LYS A 81 -22.24 -23.43 -2.58
N ILE A 82 -22.85 -23.61 -1.42
CA ILE A 82 -23.07 -24.91 -0.79
C ILE A 82 -23.95 -25.73 -1.73
N PRO A 83 -23.49 -26.85 -2.31
CA PRO A 83 -24.42 -27.85 -2.80
C PRO A 83 -24.90 -28.65 -1.57
N PHE A 84 -26.16 -28.49 -1.18
CA PHE A 84 -26.84 -29.42 -0.28
C PHE A 84 -27.08 -30.73 -1.05
N PRO A 85 -26.54 -31.88 -0.60
CA PRO A 85 -26.99 -33.19 -1.07
C PRO A 85 -28.01 -33.76 -0.07
N TRP A 86 -29.16 -34.18 -0.62
CA TRP A 86 -29.99 -35.22 -0.02
C TRP A 86 -29.33 -36.57 -0.25
#